data_AF-A0A1C7GSG7-F1
#
_entry.id   AF-A0A1C7GSG7-F1
#
_cell.length_a   1.000
_cell.length_b   1.000
_cell.length_c   1.000
_cell.angle_alpha   90.00
_cell.angle_beta   90.00
_cell.angle_gamma   90.00
#
_symmetry.space_group_name_H-M   'P 1'
#
loop_
_entity.id
_entity.type
_entity.pdbx_description
1 polymer ?
#
loop_
_entity_poly.entity_id
_entity_poly.type
_entity_poly.pdbx_seq_one_letter_code
_entity_poly.pdbx_strand_id
1 'polypeptide(L)'
;MTQYIYPQNLKATANLWLWSLRDFAIICIGLLISALALTQIHLIVPLALTAAYAFLSIRLEEITVLDYVRYAGKFLLFSQQEYVWRCEE
;
A
#
# COMPACT_ATOMS: atom_id res chain seq x y z
N MET A 1 44.24 -6.51 -4.65
CA MET A 1 43.08 -7.34 -4.24
C MET A 1 41.85 -6.76 -4.91
N THR A 2 41.19 -7.53 -5.77
CA THR A 2 39.96 -7.12 -6.46
C THR A 2 38.78 -7.28 -5.49
N GLN A 3 38.22 -6.16 -5.04
CA GLN A 3 37.04 -6.15 -4.17
C GLN A 3 35.80 -6.51 -4.99
N TYR A 4 35.32 -7.75 -4.81
CA TYR A 4 34.07 -8.20 -5.43
C TYR A 4 32.89 -7.60 -4.66
N ILE A 5 32.30 -6.53 -5.19
CA ILE A 5 31.03 -6.00 -4.67
C ILE A 5 29.92 -6.93 -5.18
N TYR A 6 29.46 -7.85 -4.33
CA TYR A 6 28.27 -8.62 -4.61
C TYR A 6 27.05 -7.70 -4.51
N PRO A 7 26.16 -7.64 -5.50
CA PRO A 7 24.96 -6.82 -5.43
C PRO A 7 24.02 -7.41 -4.35
N GLN A 8 24.12 -6.87 -3.14
CA GLN A 8 23.31 -7.25 -1.98
C GLN A 8 21.80 -7.02 -2.21
N ASN A 9 21.45 -6.19 -3.21
CA ASN A 9 20.09 -5.70 -3.43
C ASN A 9 19.62 -5.85 -4.88
N LEU A 10 19.74 -7.06 -5.45
CA LEU A 10 19.13 -7.41 -6.76
C LEU A 10 17.59 -7.28 -6.80
N LYS A 11 16.95 -7.14 -5.63
CA LYS A 11 15.50 -6.93 -5.45
C LYS A 11 15.18 -5.60 -4.75
N ALA A 12 16.04 -4.58 -4.85
CA ALA A 12 15.67 -3.25 -4.38
C ALA A 12 14.40 -2.83 -5.12
N THR A 13 13.27 -2.91 -4.42
CA THR A 13 11.97 -2.54 -4.97
C THR A 13 12.03 -1.05 -5.22
N ALA A 14 11.60 -0.61 -6.40
CA ALA A 14 11.58 0.81 -6.77
C ALA A 14 10.56 1.55 -5.87
N ASN A 15 11.03 1.90 -4.68
CA ASN A 15 10.31 2.65 -3.67
C ASN A 15 10.69 4.12 -3.86
N LEU A 16 9.69 4.94 -4.19
CA LEU A 16 9.79 6.39 -4.04
C LEU A 16 9.70 6.72 -2.55
N TRP A 17 10.00 7.97 -2.20
CA TRP A 17 10.12 8.43 -0.81
C TRP A 17 8.96 8.01 0.10
N LEU A 18 7.71 8.11 -0.39
CA LEU A 18 6.49 7.82 0.39
C LEU A 18 5.63 6.70 -0.20
N TRP A 19 5.88 6.26 -1.43
CA TRP A 19 5.05 5.30 -2.15
C TRP A 19 5.89 4.31 -2.96
N SER A 20 5.37 3.12 -3.22
CA SER A 20 5.97 2.30 -4.29
C SER A 20 5.64 2.91 -5.65
N LEU A 21 6.47 2.65 -6.66
CA LEU A 21 6.19 3.06 -8.04
C LEU A 21 4.79 2.63 -8.51
N ARG A 22 4.33 1.45 -8.08
CA ARG A 22 3.00 0.94 -8.40
C ARG A 22 1.88 1.80 -7.78
N ASP A 23 1.99 2.09 -6.49
CA ASP A 23 0.98 2.86 -5.75
C ASP A 23 0.91 4.28 -6.31
N PHE A 24 2.07 4.87 -6.62
CA PHE A 24 2.16 6.17 -7.28
C PHE A 24 1.49 6.19 -8.66
N ALA A 25 1.71 5.18 -9.49
CA ALA A 25 1.05 5.08 -10.79
C ALA A 25 -0.48 5.01 -10.67
N ILE A 26 -1.00 4.28 -9.68
CA ILE A 26 -2.44 4.17 -9.42
C ILE A 26 -3.00 5.53 -8.98
N ILE A 27 -2.31 6.25 -8.09
CA ILE A 27 -2.70 7.60 -7.66
C ILE A 27 -2.75 8.55 -8.86
N CYS A 28 -1.75 8.54 -9.74
CA CYS A 28 -1.72 9.38 -10.93
C CYS A 28 -2.91 9.10 -11.87
N ILE A 29 -3.19 7.83 -12.16
CA ILE A 29 -4.33 7.44 -13.02
C ILE A 29 -5.66 7.85 -12.36
N GLY A 30 -5.81 7.59 -11.07
CA GLY A 30 -6.99 7.99 -10.31
C GLY A 30 -7.21 9.51 -10.32
N LEU A 31 -6.15 10.28 -10.14
CA LEU A 31 -6.21 11.74 -10.12
C LEU A 31 -6.62 12.29 -11.50
N LEU A 32 -6.13 11.70 -12.59
CA LEU A 32 -6.58 12.04 -13.96
C LEU A 32 -8.08 11.76 -14.15
N ILE A 33 -8.55 10.57 -13.75
CA ILE A 33 -9.98 10.21 -13.82
C ILE A 33 -10.81 11.17 -12.96
N SER A 34 -10.31 11.55 -11.79
CA SER A 34 -11.00 12.46 -10.88
C SER A 34 -11.10 13.87 -11.44
N ALA A 35 -10.03 14.36 -12.06
CA ALA A 35 -10.03 15.64 -12.75
C ALA A 35 -11.05 15.65 -13.90
N LEU A 36 -11.11 14.58 -14.71
CA LEU A 36 -12.09 14.44 -15.79
C LEU A 36 -13.53 14.38 -15.25
N ALA A 37 -13.77 13.63 -14.17
CA ALA A 37 -15.09 13.53 -13.57
C ALA A 37 -15.54 14.87 -12.94
N LEU A 38 -14.61 15.64 -12.38
CA LEU A 38 -14.89 16.94 -11.80
C LEU A 38 -15.24 17.97 -12.89
N THR A 39 -14.57 17.95 -14.04
CA THR A 39 -14.87 18.89 -15.13
C THR A 39 -16.14 18.54 -15.91
N GLN A 40 -16.41 17.25 -16.14
CA GLN A 40 -17.54 16.81 -16.96
C GLN A 40 -18.84 16.63 -16.15
N ILE A 41 -18.75 16.05 -14.96
CA ILE A 41 -19.91 15.56 -14.17
C ILE A 41 -20.06 16.38 -12.87
N HIS A 42 -19.12 17.30 -12.59
CA HIS A 42 -19.04 18.03 -11.32
C HIS A 42 -19.07 17.13 -10.09
N LEU A 43 -18.57 15.90 -10.24
CA LEU A 43 -18.63 14.85 -9.24
C LEU A 43 -17.32 14.86 -8.43
N ILE A 44 -17.41 15.21 -7.16
CA ILE A 44 -16.26 15.29 -6.24
C ILE A 44 -15.87 13.91 -5.67
N VAL A 45 -16.78 12.94 -5.73
CA VAL A 45 -16.59 11.58 -5.18
C VAL A 45 -15.30 10.88 -5.64
N PRO A 46 -14.91 10.89 -6.93
CA PRO A 46 -13.70 10.22 -7.39
C PRO A 46 -12.44 10.87 -6.81
N LEU A 47 -12.47 12.20 -6.65
CA LEU A 47 -11.38 12.95 -6.05
C LEU A 47 -11.21 12.62 -4.57
N ALA A 48 -12.31 12.48 -3.83
CA ALA A 48 -12.28 12.03 -2.45
C ALA A 48 -11.72 10.59 -2.32
N LEU A 49 -12.14 9.68 -3.20
CA LEU A 49 -11.65 8.30 -3.23
C LEU A 49 -10.15 8.22 -3.52
N THR A 50 -9.67 9.01 -4.49
CA THR A 50 -8.26 9.01 -4.87
C THR A 50 -7.38 9.65 -3.81
N ALA A 51 -7.87 10.70 -3.13
CA ALA A 51 -7.20 11.27 -1.97
C ALA A 51 -7.13 10.28 -0.79
N ALA A 52 -8.23 9.58 -0.50
CA ALA A 52 -8.27 8.55 0.54
C ALA A 52 -7.29 7.39 0.22
N TYR A 53 -7.27 6.93 -1.02
CA TYR A 53 -6.33 5.90 -1.46
C TYR A 53 -4.88 6.38 -1.38
N ALA A 54 -4.59 7.62 -1.81
CA ALA A 54 -3.26 8.20 -1.72
C ALA A 54 -2.79 8.25 -0.25
N PHE A 55 -3.66 8.59 0.68
CA PHE A 55 -3.37 8.60 2.11
C PHE A 55 -3.11 7.19 2.68
N LEU A 56 -4.00 6.22 2.40
CA LEU A 56 -3.85 4.85 2.90
C LEU A 56 -2.64 4.11 2.31
N SER A 57 -2.19 4.49 1.11
CA SER A 57 -1.06 3.85 0.43
C SER A 57 0.31 4.42 0.83
N ILE A 58 0.36 5.46 1.68
CA ILE A 58 1.63 5.97 2.22
C ILE A 58 2.36 4.84 2.95
N ARG A 59 3.63 4.62 2.60
CA ARG A 59 4.52 3.67 3.27
C ARG A 59 5.11 4.30 4.52
N LEU A 60 4.95 3.61 5.64
CA LEU A 60 5.75 3.85 6.84
C LEU A 60 6.77 2.70 6.92
N GLU A 61 8.04 3.00 6.65
CA GLU A 61 9.14 2.03 6.58
C GLU A 61 8.93 0.97 5.49
N GLU A 62 8.36 -0.20 5.84
CA GLU A 62 8.21 -1.35 4.95
C GLU A 62 6.74 -1.76 4.73
N ILE A 63 5.82 -1.23 5.55
CA ILE A 63 4.40 -1.58 5.54
C ILE A 63 3.54 -0.38 5.10
N THR A 64 2.54 -0.63 4.27
CA THR A 64 1.51 0.38 3.95
C THR A 64 0.37 0.30 4.96
N VAL A 65 -0.26 1.44 5.24
CA VAL A 65 -1.48 1.46 6.08
C VAL A 65 -2.59 0.62 5.44
N LEU A 66 -2.68 0.63 4.11
CA LEU A 66 -3.60 -0.23 3.35
C LEU A 66 -3.36 -1.71 3.62
N ASP A 67 -2.10 -2.15 3.60
CA ASP A 67 -1.73 -3.54 3.90
C ASP A 67 -2.10 -3.87 5.35
N TYR A 68 -1.80 -2.97 6.31
CA TYR A 68 -2.19 -3.16 7.70
C TYR A 68 -3.70 -3.35 7.87
N VAL A 69 -4.52 -2.47 7.28
CA VAL A 69 -5.99 -2.57 7.34
C VAL A 69 -6.48 -3.86 6.69
N ARG A 70 -5.87 -4.28 5.58
CA ARG A 70 -6.21 -5.54 4.90
C ARG A 70 -5.88 -6.76 5.76
N TYR A 71 -4.70 -6.78 6.38
CA TYR A 71 -4.29 -7.86 7.28
C TYR A 71 -5.18 -7.88 8.53
N ALA A 72 -5.47 -6.71 9.12
CA ALA A 72 -6.37 -6.59 10.27
C ALA A 72 -7.77 -7.09 9.93
N GLY A 73 -8.34 -6.69 8.79
CA GLY A 73 -9.64 -7.18 8.33
C GLY A 73 -9.63 -8.71 8.11
N LYS A 74 -8.58 -9.24 7.48
CA LYS A 74 -8.43 -10.69 7.28
C LYS A 74 -8.38 -11.43 8.61
N PHE A 75 -7.60 -10.94 9.56
CA PHE A 75 -7.44 -11.55 10.88
C PHE A 75 -8.71 -11.49 11.72
N LEU A 76 -9.39 -10.35 11.73
CA LEU A 76 -10.54 -10.10 12.61
C LEU A 76 -11.85 -10.64 12.06
N LEU A 77 -12.08 -10.54 10.75
CA LEU A 77 -13.39 -10.83 10.15
C LEU A 77 -13.42 -12.14 9.37
N PHE A 78 -12.30 -12.55 8.77
CA PHE A 78 -12.29 -13.64 7.79
C PHE A 78 -11.49 -14.87 8.21
N SER A 79 -10.62 -14.75 9.22
CA SER A 79 -9.80 -15.85 9.70
C SER A 79 -10.41 -16.45 10.95
N GLN A 80 -10.69 -17.74 10.92
CA GLN A 80 -10.98 -18.49 12.14
C GLN A 80 -9.69 -18.54 12.97
N GLN A 81 -9.78 -18.13 14.24
CA GLN A 81 -8.65 -18.12 15.15
C GLN A 81 -8.71 -19.36 16.02
N GLU A 82 -7.71 -20.23 15.91
CA GLU A 82 -7.57 -21.39 16.80
C GLU A 82 -6.59 -21.06 17.92
N TYR A 83 -7.08 -21.10 19.15
CA TYR A 83 -6.30 -20.85 20.35
C TYR A 83 -6.10 -22.18 21.08
N VAL A 84 -4.87 -22.68 21.09
CA VAL A 84 -4.48 -23.87 21.87
C VAL A 84 -3.72 -23.41 23.10
N TRP A 85 -4.17 -23.85 24.27
CA TRP A 85 -3.45 -23.62 25.52
C TRP A 85 -2.15 -24.40 25.49
N ARG A 86 -1.02 -23.71 25.67
CA ARG A 86 0.25 -24.38 25.92
C ARG A 86 0.27 -24.78 27.39
N CYS A 87 0.06 -26.06 27.68
CA CYS A 87 0.49 -26.60 28.97
C CYS A 87 2.01 -26.63 28.94
N GLU A 88 2.61 -25.73 29.70
CA GLU A 88 4.05 -25.71 29.97
C GLU A 88 4.31 -26.84 30.97
N GLU A 89 5.18 -27.79 30.60
CA GLU A 89 5.61 -28.92 31.43
C GLU A 89 7.09 -28.75 31.78
#